data_AF-A0A968CZS9-F1
#
_entry.id   AF-A0A968CZS9-F1
#
_cell.length_a   1.000
_cell.length_b   1.000
_cell.length_c   1.000
_cell.angle_alpha   90.00
_cell.angle_beta   90.00
_cell.angle_gamma   90.00
#
_symmetry.space_group_name_H-M   'P 1'
#
loop_
_entity.id
_entity.type
_entity.pdbx_description
1 polymer ?
#
loop_
_entity_poly.entity_id
_entity_poly.type
_entity_poly.pdbx_seq_one_letter_code
_entity_poly.pdbx_strand_id
1 'polypeptide(L)'
;AIFKADKKSISSDEISALVDIVVDKYRDVYINIAEKSEQIKQTIEQEGKKFAKTLTNGVKEFNKILEAGHVNGAQAMTLFTTYGFPLELTLELALERGVSVDVEGFDKEMKKHQELSRKGAEQKFKGGLADTSE
;
A
#
# COMPACT_ATOMS: atom_id res chain seq x y z
N ALA A 1 4.34 -4.95 -6.63
CA ALA A 1 4.99 -4.92 -7.97
C ALA A 1 5.58 -3.55 -8.24
N ILE A 2 4.77 -2.49 -8.25
CA ILE A 2 5.20 -1.09 -8.45
C ILE A 2 6.37 -0.70 -7.54
N PHE A 3 6.31 -1.00 -6.25
CA PHE A 3 7.43 -0.75 -5.34
C PHE A 3 8.76 -1.43 -5.75
N LYS A 4 8.73 -2.73 -6.08
CA LYS A 4 9.92 -3.48 -6.50
C LYS A 4 10.45 -3.02 -7.86
N ALA A 5 9.58 -2.47 -8.70
CA ALA A 5 9.90 -1.91 -10.00
C ALA A 5 10.56 -0.52 -9.86
N ASP A 6 10.02 0.34 -9.00
CA ASP A 6 10.59 1.65 -8.66
C ASP A 6 12.02 1.52 -8.11
N LYS A 7 12.27 0.53 -7.24
CA LYS A 7 13.63 0.17 -6.78
C LYS A 7 14.61 -0.17 -7.91
N LYS A 8 14.11 -0.66 -9.04
CA LYS A 8 14.89 -0.96 -10.25
C LYS A 8 14.85 0.18 -11.28
N SER A 9 14.35 1.35 -10.90
CA SER A 9 14.13 2.50 -11.79
C SER A 9 13.18 2.20 -12.95
N ILE A 10 12.26 1.25 -12.75
CA ILE A 10 11.21 0.91 -13.72
C ILE A 10 9.98 1.73 -13.38
N SER A 11 9.60 2.61 -14.29
CA SER A 11 8.44 3.50 -14.20
C SER A 11 7.12 2.74 -14.31
N SER A 12 6.04 3.39 -13.88
CA SER A 12 4.69 2.83 -14.03
C SER A 12 4.29 2.65 -15.49
N ASP A 13 4.78 3.52 -16.37
CA ASP A 13 4.56 3.46 -17.82
C ASP A 13 5.24 2.22 -18.42
N GLU A 14 6.46 1.88 -17.96
CA GLU A 14 7.14 0.64 -18.35
C GLU A 14 6.42 -0.61 -17.84
N ILE A 15 5.81 -0.57 -16.64
CA ILE A 15 4.98 -1.68 -16.14
C ILE A 15 3.71 -1.84 -16.99
N SER A 16 3.08 -0.74 -17.39
CA SER A 16 1.91 -0.77 -18.27
C SER A 16 2.24 -1.33 -19.66
N ALA A 17 3.43 -1.06 -20.19
CA ALA A 17 3.89 -1.66 -21.44
C ALA A 17 4.02 -3.20 -21.36
N LEU A 18 4.27 -3.77 -20.17
CA LEU A 18 4.30 -5.23 -19.98
C LEU A 18 2.93 -5.88 -20.18
N VAL A 19 1.83 -5.11 -20.05
CA VAL A 19 0.48 -5.63 -20.29
C VAL A 19 0.35 -6.14 -21.73
N ASP A 20 0.97 -5.48 -22.71
CA ASP A 20 0.92 -5.93 -24.10
C ASP A 20 1.59 -7.29 -24.29
N ILE A 21 2.71 -7.53 -23.61
CA ILE A 21 3.42 -8.82 -23.64
C ILE A 21 2.55 -9.92 -23.01
N VAL A 22 1.86 -9.61 -21.92
CA VAL A 22 0.96 -10.55 -21.25
C VAL A 22 -0.26 -10.84 -22.14
N VAL A 23 -0.86 -9.81 -22.74
CA VAL A 23 -1.99 -9.97 -23.66
C VAL A 23 -1.61 -10.87 -24.82
N ASP A 24 -0.47 -10.61 -25.48
CA ASP A 24 -0.05 -11.40 -26.63
C ASP A 24 0.15 -12.88 -26.28
N LYS A 25 0.71 -13.16 -25.11
CA LYS A 25 0.95 -14.54 -24.64
C LYS A 25 -0.32 -15.30 -24.26
N TYR A 26 -1.36 -14.60 -23.80
CA TYR A 26 -2.51 -15.24 -23.15
C TYR A 26 -3.87 -15.00 -23.84
N ARG A 27 -3.92 -14.16 -24.89
CA ARG A 27 -5.18 -13.79 -25.57
C ARG A 27 -6.01 -14.97 -26.08
N ASP A 28 -5.36 -16.07 -26.47
CA ASP A 28 -6.05 -17.24 -27.03
C ASP A 28 -6.73 -18.11 -25.94
N VAL A 29 -6.33 -17.93 -24.68
CA VAL A 29 -6.91 -18.64 -23.52
C VAL A 29 -7.82 -17.71 -22.70
N TYR A 30 -7.44 -16.44 -22.58
CA TYR A 30 -8.10 -15.43 -21.76
C TYR A 30 -8.44 -14.19 -22.59
N ILE A 31 -9.53 -14.31 -23.37
CA ILE A 31 -10.04 -13.26 -24.27
C ILE A 31 -10.29 -11.94 -23.52
N ASN A 32 -10.80 -12.04 -22.29
CA ASN A 32 -11.09 -10.90 -21.42
C ASN A 32 -9.88 -10.03 -21.09
N ILE A 33 -8.66 -10.59 -21.09
CA ILE A 33 -7.43 -9.82 -20.84
C ILE A 33 -7.11 -8.93 -22.04
N ALA A 34 -7.34 -9.42 -23.26
CA ALA A 34 -7.16 -8.64 -24.47
C ALA A 34 -8.21 -7.52 -24.57
N GLU A 35 -9.49 -7.85 -24.34
CA GLU A 35 -10.61 -6.89 -24.38
C GLU A 35 -10.45 -5.74 -23.36
N LYS A 36 -9.88 -6.03 -22.19
CA LYS A 36 -9.71 -5.05 -21.10
C LYS A 36 -8.29 -4.51 -20.99
N SER A 37 -7.41 -4.81 -21.94
CA SER A 37 -5.99 -4.45 -21.91
C SER A 37 -5.77 -2.95 -21.64
N GLU A 38 -6.50 -2.09 -22.34
CA GLU A 38 -6.44 -0.63 -22.16
C GLU A 38 -6.87 -0.20 -20.76
N GLN A 39 -7.98 -0.75 -20.24
CA GLN A 39 -8.44 -0.48 -18.88
C GLN A 39 -7.41 -0.95 -17.84
N ILE A 40 -6.76 -2.10 -18.07
CA ILE A 40 -5.72 -2.65 -17.19
C ILE A 40 -4.52 -1.70 -17.16
N LYS A 41 -4.04 -1.23 -18.31
CA LYS A 41 -2.93 -0.25 -18.40
C LYS A 41 -3.26 1.04 -17.66
N GLN A 42 -4.42 1.64 -17.95
CA GLN A 42 -4.86 2.86 -17.28
C GLN A 42 -4.94 2.68 -15.77
N THR A 43 -5.43 1.53 -15.29
CA THR A 43 -5.49 1.23 -13.86
C THR A 43 -4.09 1.16 -13.25
N ILE A 44 -3.14 0.50 -13.92
CA ILE A 44 -1.74 0.41 -13.46
C ILE A 44 -1.10 1.79 -13.41
N GLU A 45 -1.27 2.63 -14.42
CA GLU A 45 -0.73 3.99 -14.44
C GLU A 45 -1.32 4.86 -13.32
N GLN A 46 -2.64 4.79 -13.11
CA GLN A 46 -3.31 5.53 -12.06
C GLN A 46 -2.83 5.10 -10.67
N GLU A 47 -2.73 3.81 -10.42
CA GLU A 47 -2.19 3.28 -9.17
C GLU A 47 -0.71 3.62 -9.00
N GLY A 48 0.07 3.62 -10.08
CA GLY A 48 1.46 4.10 -10.12
C GLY A 48 1.60 5.55 -9.66
N LYS A 49 0.78 6.45 -10.22
CA LYS A 49 0.75 7.87 -9.83
C LYS A 49 0.34 8.07 -8.37
N LYS A 50 -0.66 7.32 -7.90
CA LYS A 50 -1.07 7.34 -6.48
C LYS A 50 0.07 6.86 -5.58
N PHE A 51 0.71 5.75 -5.94
CA PHE A 51 1.82 5.18 -5.19
C PHE A 51 3.00 6.15 -5.10
N ALA A 52 3.39 6.81 -6.20
CA ALA A 52 4.47 7.80 -6.20
C ALA A 52 4.19 8.98 -5.25
N LYS A 53 2.94 9.46 -5.20
CA LYS A 53 2.51 10.52 -4.28
C LYS A 53 2.60 10.04 -2.82
N THR A 54 2.08 8.85 -2.54
CA THR A 54 2.13 8.20 -1.22
C THR A 54 3.58 8.00 -0.75
N LEU A 55 4.46 7.50 -1.64
CA LEU A 55 5.88 7.32 -1.39
C LEU A 55 6.57 8.65 -1.03
N THR A 56 6.32 9.69 -1.82
CA THR A 56 6.89 11.03 -1.57
C THR A 56 6.50 11.56 -0.20
N ASN A 57 5.24 11.41 0.19
CA ASN A 57 4.75 11.86 1.48
C ASN A 57 5.29 11.00 2.64
N GLY A 58 5.31 9.68 2.46
CA GLY A 58 5.87 8.73 3.43
C GLY A 58 7.35 8.96 3.70
N VAL A 59 8.16 9.19 2.67
CA VAL A 59 9.59 9.52 2.81
C VAL A 59 9.79 10.84 3.56
N LYS A 60 8.98 11.86 3.27
CA LYS A 60 9.04 13.14 4.00
C LYS A 60 8.76 12.94 5.47
N GLU A 61 7.73 12.19 5.82
CA GLU A 61 7.39 11.94 7.23
C GLU A 61 8.43 11.06 7.92
N PHE A 62 8.90 10.02 7.25
CA PHE A 62 9.97 9.15 7.74
C PHE A 62 11.22 9.96 8.09
N ASN A 63 11.64 10.89 7.23
CA ASN A 63 12.79 11.75 7.51
C ASN A 63 12.59 12.64 8.76
N LYS A 64 11.36 13.12 9.03
CA LYS A 64 11.08 13.87 10.27
C LYS A 64 11.17 12.98 11.50
N ILE A 65 10.65 11.75 11.43
CA ILE A 65 10.71 10.78 12.52
C ILE A 65 12.17 10.48 12.89
N LEU A 66 13.04 10.38 11.88
CA LEU A 66 14.46 10.09 12.07
C LEU A 66 15.27 11.15 12.81
N GLU A 67 14.78 12.39 12.91
CA GLU A 67 15.44 13.41 13.73
C GLU A 67 15.55 12.96 15.20
N ALA A 68 14.69 12.04 15.65
CA ALA A 68 14.71 11.43 16.98
C ALA A 68 15.57 10.15 17.10
N GLY A 69 16.23 9.71 16.03
CA GLY A 69 17.21 8.62 16.02
C GLY A 69 16.66 7.19 16.17
N HIS A 70 15.36 7.00 16.24
CA HIS A 70 14.70 5.68 16.26
C HIS A 70 13.27 5.77 15.73
N VAL A 71 12.76 4.68 15.14
CA VAL A 71 11.36 4.58 14.69
C VAL A 71 10.62 3.62 15.61
N ASN A 72 9.71 4.12 16.44
CA ASN A 72 8.90 3.27 17.30
C ASN A 72 7.71 2.64 16.54
N GLY A 73 7.07 1.64 17.14
CA GLY A 73 5.97 0.91 16.52
C GLY A 73 4.77 1.78 16.12
N ALA A 74 4.44 2.80 16.93
CA ALA A 74 3.34 3.72 16.64
C ALA A 74 3.67 4.62 15.44
N GLN A 75 4.90 5.10 15.32
CA GLN A 75 5.37 5.87 14.16
C GLN A 75 5.38 5.03 12.88
N ALA A 76 5.86 3.78 12.96
CA ALA A 76 5.78 2.83 11.85
C ALA A 76 4.31 2.55 11.46
N MET A 77 3.41 2.47 12.43
CA MET A 77 1.97 2.29 12.19
C MET A 77 1.33 3.53 11.54
N THR A 78 1.75 4.74 11.92
CA THR A 78 1.32 5.99 11.28
C THR A 78 1.79 6.05 9.83
N LEU A 79 3.05 5.71 9.56
CA LEU A 79 3.58 5.60 8.20
C LEU A 79 2.73 4.64 7.35
N PHE A 80 2.40 3.46 7.90
CA PHE A 80 1.60 2.46 7.21
C PHE A 80 0.15 2.90 6.96
N THR A 81 -0.56 3.36 7.99
CA THR A 81 -2.01 3.63 7.90
C THR A 81 -2.33 5.00 7.30
N THR A 82 -1.60 6.04 7.70
CA THR A 82 -1.91 7.43 7.33
C THR A 82 -1.24 7.80 6.02
N TYR A 83 0.03 7.40 5.87
CA TYR A 83 0.83 7.76 4.71
C TYR A 83 0.90 6.65 3.68
N GLY A 84 0.24 5.51 3.89
CA GLY A 84 0.26 4.36 2.97
C GLY A 84 1.66 3.81 2.70
N PHE A 85 2.61 4.08 3.61
CA PHE A 85 4.02 3.79 3.47
C PHE A 85 4.32 2.40 4.04
N PRO A 86 4.66 1.40 3.21
CA PRO A 86 4.86 0.03 3.65
C PRO A 86 5.89 -0.11 4.78
N LEU A 87 5.68 -1.10 5.66
CA LEU A 87 6.64 -1.39 6.73
C LEU A 87 8.00 -1.79 6.15
N GLU A 88 8.02 -2.57 5.07
CA GLU A 88 9.23 -3.00 4.39
C GLU A 88 10.09 -1.81 3.95
N LEU A 89 9.45 -0.75 3.45
CA LEU A 89 10.10 0.49 3.05
C LEU A 89 10.66 1.26 4.26
N THR A 90 9.92 1.27 5.36
CA THR A 90 10.36 1.87 6.62
C THR A 90 11.62 1.16 7.14
N LEU A 91 11.63 -0.18 7.12
CA LEU A 91 12.76 -1.01 7.55
C LEU A 91 13.99 -0.79 6.68
N GLU A 92 13.81 -0.78 5.36
CA GLU A 92 14.90 -0.59 4.40
C GLU A 92 15.56 0.78 4.55
N LEU A 93 14.76 1.86 4.58
CA LEU A 93 15.29 3.21 4.74
C LEU A 93 15.92 3.47 6.11
N ALA A 94 15.44 2.79 7.15
CA ALA A 94 16.01 2.86 8.49
C ALA A 94 17.36 2.15 8.53
N LEU A 95 17.46 0.97 7.91
CA LEU A 95 18.72 0.24 7.78
C LEU A 95 19.78 1.05 7.04
N GLU A 96 19.44 1.69 5.91
CA GLU A 96 20.35 2.55 5.15
C GLU A 96 20.91 3.72 5.97
N ARG A 97 20.14 4.19 6.95
CA ARG A 97 20.51 5.31 7.82
C ARG A 97 21.04 4.87 9.19
N GLY A 98 21.22 3.56 9.40
CA GLY A 98 21.74 3.01 10.66
C GLY A 98 20.77 3.16 11.84
N VAL A 99 19.47 3.22 11.59
CA VAL A 99 18.43 3.38 12.61
C VAL A 99 17.60 2.10 12.76
N SER A 100 17.20 1.80 13.99
CA SER A 100 16.32 0.66 14.31
C SER A 100 14.84 1.01 14.20
N VAL A 101 14.03 0.03 13.81
CA VAL A 101 12.57 0.09 13.81
C VAL A 101 12.02 -0.93 14.81
N ASP A 102 11.09 -0.51 15.67
CA ASP A 102 10.39 -1.39 16.60
C ASP A 102 9.26 -2.16 15.89
N VAL A 103 9.63 -3.29 15.28
CA VAL A 103 8.71 -4.19 14.56
C VAL A 103 7.69 -4.83 15.50
N GLU A 104 8.10 -5.21 16.72
CA GLU A 104 7.17 -5.80 17.69
C GLU A 104 6.09 -4.80 18.12
N GLY A 105 6.47 -3.55 18.33
CA GLY A 105 5.54 -2.46 18.59
C GLY A 105 4.58 -2.25 17.43
N PHE A 106 5.09 -2.25 16.19
CA PHE A 106 4.25 -2.18 15.00
C PHE A 106 3.23 -3.31 14.95
N ASP A 107 3.64 -4.56 15.18
CA ASP A 107 2.75 -5.72 15.15
C ASP A 107 1.66 -5.65 16.23
N LYS A 108 1.99 -5.11 17.42
CA LYS A 108 1.01 -4.86 18.49
C LYS A 108 -0.02 -3.82 18.05
N GLU A 109 0.41 -2.71 17.45
CA GLU A 109 -0.49 -1.68 16.92
C GLU A 109 -1.34 -2.18 15.75
N MET A 110 -0.76 -3.01 14.86
CA MET A 110 -1.47 -3.64 13.77
C MET A 110 -2.60 -4.54 14.26
N LYS A 111 -2.33 -5.37 15.28
CA LYS A 111 -3.36 -6.22 15.91
C LYS A 111 -4.49 -5.39 16.51
N LYS A 112 -4.16 -4.33 17.25
CA LYS A 112 -5.17 -3.40 17.81
C LYS A 112 -6.03 -2.77 16.70
N HIS A 113 -5.41 -2.32 15.63
CA HIS A 113 -6.11 -1.72 14.48
C HIS A 113 -7.06 -2.72 13.79
N GLN A 114 -6.62 -3.97 13.62
CA GLN A 114 -7.46 -5.04 13.06
C GLN A 114 -8.66 -5.35 13.96
N GLU A 115 -8.45 -5.44 15.28
CA GLU A 115 -9.53 -5.68 16.25
C GLU A 115 -10.55 -4.54 16.27
N LEU A 116 -10.08 -3.28 16.24
CA LEU A 116 -10.93 -2.09 16.16
C LEU A 116 -11.77 -2.09 14.88
N SER A 117 -11.15 -2.40 13.74
CA SER A 117 -11.84 -2.49 12.45
C SER A 117 -12.94 -3.56 12.47
N ARG A 118 -12.69 -4.72 13.09
CA ARG A 118 -13.69 -5.79 13.25
C ARG A 118 -14.87 -5.37 14.13
N LYS A 119 -14.60 -4.78 15.31
CA LYS A 119 -15.64 -4.29 16.23
C LYS A 119 -16.47 -3.17 15.60
N GLY A 120 -15.85 -2.27 14.85
CA GLY A 120 -16.53 -1.20 14.12
C GLY A 120 -17.46 -1.72 13.03
N ALA A 121 -17.07 -2.79 12.32
CA ALA A 121 -17.96 -3.47 11.37
C ALA A 121 -19.18 -4.08 12.08
N GLU A 122 -18.98 -4.86 13.14
CA GLU A 122 -20.07 -5.50 13.90
C GLU A 122 -21.08 -4.50 14.48
N GLN A 123 -20.62 -3.32 14.93
CA GLN A 123 -21.49 -2.24 15.42
C GLN A 123 -22.31 -1.59 14.29
N LYS A 124 -21.71 -1.36 13.11
CA LYS A 124 -22.44 -0.84 11.93
C LYS A 124 -23.51 -1.80 11.43
N PHE A 125 -23.29 -3.12 11.54
CA PHE A 125 -24.30 -4.12 11.16
C PHE A 125 -25.48 -4.20 12.14
N LYS A 126 -25.30 -3.91 13.43
CA LYS A 126 -26.41 -3.91 14.41
C LYS A 126 -27.24 -2.64 14.41
N GLY A 127 -26.69 -1.50 13.96
CA GLY A 127 -27.38 -0.22 13.93
C GLY A 127 -28.25 0.06 12.69
N GLY A 128 -28.23 -0.80 11.67
CA GLY A 128 -28.91 -0.56 10.38
C GLY A 128 -30.08 -1.49 10.03
N LEU A 129 -30.40 -2.47 10.88
CA LEU A 129 -31.44 -3.48 10.63
C LEU A 129 -32.57 -3.46 11.67
N ALA A 130 -32.58 -2.48 12.59
CA ALA A 130 -33.54 -2.42 13.68
C ALA A 130 -34.82 -1.62 13.36
N ASP A 131 -34.96 -1.02 12.16
CA ASP A 131 -35.99 -0.01 11.92
C ASP A 131 -36.73 -0.16 10.56
N THR A 132 -37.16 -1.39 10.23
CA THR A 132 -38.15 -1.62 9.15
C THR A 132 -39.28 -2.54 9.61
N SER A 133 -39.83 -2.27 10.80
CA SER A 133 -41.03 -2.93 11.29
C SER A 133 -42.08 -1.87 11.65
N GLU A 134 -42.65 -1.23 10.64
CA GLU A 134 -44.04 -0.72 10.63
C GLU A 134 -44.60 -0.80 9.20
#